data_AF-A0A7V2AUJ7-F1
#
_entry.id   AF-A0A7V2AUJ7-F1
#
_cell.length_a   1.000
_cell.length_b   1.000
_cell.length_c   1.000
_cell.angle_alpha   90.00
_cell.angle_beta   90.00
_cell.angle_gamma   90.00
#
_symmetry.space_group_name_H-M   'P 1'
#
loop_
_entity.id
_entity.type
_entity.pdbx_description
1 polymer ?
#
loop_
_entity_poly.entity_id
_entity_poly.type
_entity_poly.pdbx_seq_one_letter_code
_entity_poly.pdbx_strand_id
1 'polypeptide(L)'
;MKAVGLKVQITVLVILLLAGIVAAFSWMVATNERRMLLDEARRRVLLSARVVSMGVSRVLAAGSVESELRLLITSLKKADPSIASIKVVDLEGESIGRPDGPPYRGGYGGSSDSTAPGPHRPPQNEELIEEEHWFEAAVPVARLHEPFGTVYVRYSKDDVTLAVDGINKRLMRLGLIAIAAGAFVSLVLAGHIARPVSALTRSVEAFGRGTLDRDIEVHSIREIQTLAHAFNDMARRIRSDRKGLVEKKRMEKELEIAHEIQGTLLPSSLPHLVDYEMDVYYHPASHVGGDYFDLIPLGDKHLFVVVGDVAGKGVPGLVIMAMVRVIVRALALERERPADLLRQLNILLEKDMKKNIFVTLFCGLLDAERGILDFASAAHMPLLVYRGKDRTVRMIGTRTKPLGLFPDAVFSKDLEEKRVALEPGDLFMQYTDGLNEMKNESREEFGIERIMQIAVDEAAGGARHFIKHIKRRLSEFKGGERQSDDLTLLAISALPEGMERAPVEKMELLDAVVFD
;
A
#
# COMPACT_ATOMS: atom_id res chain seq x y z
N MET A 1 26.77 -0.39 -9.44
CA MET A 1 25.87 0.22 -10.45
C MET A 1 24.39 -0.12 -10.23
N LYS A 2 23.98 -1.34 -9.82
CA LYS A 2 22.55 -1.73 -9.70
C LYS A 2 21.73 -1.04 -8.58
N ALA A 3 22.32 -0.73 -7.43
CA ALA A 3 21.63 0.01 -6.35
C ALA A 3 21.24 1.45 -6.74
N VAL A 4 21.86 2.01 -7.79
CA VAL A 4 21.46 3.30 -8.36
C VAL A 4 20.15 3.15 -9.15
N GLY A 5 19.94 2.00 -9.82
CA GLY A 5 18.72 1.73 -10.59
C GLY A 5 17.45 1.66 -9.73
N LEU A 6 17.49 0.92 -8.61
CA LEU A 6 16.32 0.80 -7.72
C LEU A 6 15.96 2.13 -7.05
N LYS A 7 16.97 2.92 -6.65
CA LYS A 7 16.77 4.27 -6.10
C LYS A 7 16.09 5.20 -7.10
N VAL A 8 16.51 5.14 -8.35
CA VAL A 8 15.93 5.94 -9.44
C VAL A 8 14.49 5.48 -9.70
N GLN A 9 14.21 4.18 -9.75
CA GLN A 9 12.85 3.66 -9.97
C GLN A 9 11.86 4.08 -8.88
N ILE A 10 12.21 3.92 -7.61
CA ILE A 10 11.35 4.34 -6.48
C ILE A 10 11.13 5.86 -6.52
N THR A 11 12.18 6.63 -6.75
CA THR A 11 12.07 8.10 -6.80
C THR A 11 11.19 8.56 -7.95
N VAL A 12 11.31 7.93 -9.14
CA VAL A 12 10.44 8.22 -10.29
C VAL A 12 8.97 7.89 -9.97
N LEU A 13 8.70 6.75 -9.35
CA LEU A 13 7.34 6.33 -9.02
C LEU A 13 6.69 7.27 -7.99
N VAL A 14 7.43 7.70 -6.96
CA VAL A 14 6.98 8.69 -5.97
C VAL A 14 6.73 10.05 -6.63
N ILE A 15 7.61 10.50 -7.53
CA ILE A 15 7.42 11.75 -8.27
C ILE A 15 6.13 11.69 -9.12
N LEU A 16 5.90 10.59 -9.83
CA LEU A 16 4.70 10.42 -10.65
C LEU A 16 3.42 10.40 -9.81
N LEU A 17 3.43 9.70 -8.69
CA LEU A 17 2.30 9.67 -7.74
C LEU A 17 1.99 11.07 -7.19
N LEU A 18 3.01 11.78 -6.70
CA LEU A 18 2.85 13.14 -6.17
C LEU A 18 2.40 14.12 -7.25
N ALA A 19 2.94 14.01 -8.46
CA ALA A 19 2.50 14.83 -9.59
C ALA A 19 1.02 14.61 -9.91
N GLY A 20 0.55 13.35 -9.90
CA GLY A 20 -0.85 13.02 -10.08
C GLY A 20 -1.75 13.62 -9.01
N ILE A 21 -1.38 13.49 -7.72
CA ILE A 21 -2.14 14.04 -6.59
C ILE A 21 -2.21 15.57 -6.67
N VAL A 22 -1.07 16.24 -6.93
CA VAL A 22 -1.00 17.70 -7.06
C VAL A 22 -1.86 18.19 -8.23
N ALA A 23 -1.84 17.50 -9.37
CA ALA A 23 -2.64 17.86 -10.53
C ALA A 23 -4.15 17.71 -10.25
N ALA A 24 -4.57 16.59 -9.65
CA ALA A 24 -5.96 16.34 -9.29
C ALA A 24 -6.47 17.36 -8.26
N PHE A 25 -5.68 17.66 -7.23
CA PHE A 25 -6.03 18.66 -6.21
C PHE A 25 -6.11 20.07 -6.81
N SER A 26 -5.15 20.46 -7.65
CA SER A 26 -5.16 21.76 -8.32
C SER A 26 -6.38 21.92 -9.22
N TRP A 27 -6.72 20.88 -9.98
CA TRP A 27 -7.91 20.86 -10.82
C TRP A 27 -9.20 20.99 -9.99
N MET A 28 -9.31 20.28 -8.86
CA MET A 28 -10.45 20.36 -7.96
C MET A 28 -10.64 21.76 -7.38
N VAL A 29 -9.56 22.37 -6.85
CA VAL A 29 -9.60 23.72 -6.27
C VAL A 29 -9.95 24.75 -7.34
N ALA A 30 -9.29 24.71 -8.50
CA ALA A 30 -9.56 25.63 -9.60
C ALA A 30 -11.03 25.54 -10.07
N THR A 31 -11.57 24.33 -10.14
CA THR A 31 -12.98 24.10 -10.54
C THR A 31 -13.97 24.61 -9.50
N ASN A 32 -13.65 24.49 -8.20
CA ASN A 32 -14.50 24.99 -7.13
C ASN A 32 -14.46 26.52 -7.01
N GLU A 33 -13.27 27.13 -7.05
CA GLU A 33 -13.09 28.58 -7.03
C GLU A 33 -13.74 29.25 -8.23
N ARG A 34 -13.55 28.69 -9.44
CA ARG A 34 -14.19 29.20 -10.65
C ARG A 34 -15.72 29.18 -10.51
N ARG A 35 -16.30 28.11 -9.96
CA ARG A 35 -17.75 28.03 -9.72
C ARG A 35 -18.22 29.11 -8.74
N MET A 36 -17.52 29.27 -7.62
CA MET A 36 -17.85 30.28 -6.61
C MET A 36 -17.78 31.71 -7.16
N LEU A 37 -16.72 32.05 -7.90
CA LEU A 37 -16.55 33.38 -8.49
C LEU A 37 -17.58 33.68 -9.58
N LEU A 38 -17.94 32.68 -10.40
CA LEU A 38 -18.99 32.84 -11.41
C LEU A 38 -20.36 33.06 -10.74
N ASP A 39 -20.69 32.31 -9.68
CA ASP A 39 -21.96 32.50 -8.96
C ASP A 39 -22.05 33.86 -8.26
N GLU A 40 -20.93 34.32 -7.71
CA GLU A 40 -20.83 35.66 -7.12
C GLU A 40 -20.98 36.75 -8.17
N ALA A 41 -20.35 36.61 -9.34
CA ALA A 41 -20.50 37.53 -10.46
C ALA A 41 -21.96 37.58 -10.96
N ARG A 42 -22.61 36.43 -11.14
CA ARG A 42 -24.03 36.34 -11.53
C ARG A 42 -24.93 37.13 -10.59
N ARG A 43 -24.73 36.99 -9.28
CA ARG A 43 -25.51 37.71 -8.26
C ARG A 43 -25.26 39.21 -8.30
N ARG A 44 -24.01 39.65 -8.45
CA ARG A 44 -23.66 41.08 -8.52
C ARG A 44 -24.27 41.75 -9.75
N VAL A 45 -24.22 41.11 -10.93
CA VAL A 45 -24.80 41.69 -12.15
C VAL A 45 -26.29 41.98 -11.97
N LEU A 46 -27.05 41.01 -11.42
CA LEU A 46 -28.48 41.16 -11.13
C LEU A 46 -28.76 42.27 -10.11
N LEU A 47 -28.00 42.32 -9.01
CA LEU A 47 -28.15 43.36 -7.99
C LEU A 47 -27.86 44.76 -8.57
N SER A 48 -26.79 44.89 -9.35
CA SER A 48 -26.45 46.14 -10.03
C SER A 48 -27.52 46.55 -11.04
N ALA A 49 -28.06 45.60 -11.81
CA ALA A 49 -29.17 45.86 -12.74
C ALA A 49 -30.44 46.33 -12.03
N ARG A 50 -30.78 45.77 -10.85
CA ARG A 50 -31.88 46.25 -10.01
C ARG A 50 -31.66 47.68 -9.51
N VAL A 51 -30.46 47.97 -9.02
CA VAL A 51 -30.09 49.32 -8.54
C VAL A 51 -30.18 50.34 -9.67
N VAL A 52 -29.66 50.01 -10.86
CA VAL A 52 -29.75 50.84 -12.05
C VAL A 52 -31.21 51.03 -12.45
N SER A 53 -32.03 49.98 -12.53
CA SER A 53 -33.46 50.05 -12.88
C SER A 53 -34.24 50.96 -11.93
N MET A 54 -34.01 50.87 -10.61
CA MET A 54 -34.64 51.75 -9.63
C MET A 54 -34.24 53.22 -9.84
N GLY A 55 -32.96 53.49 -10.10
CA GLY A 55 -32.46 54.84 -10.37
C GLY A 55 -33.05 55.43 -11.66
N VAL A 56 -33.08 54.62 -12.73
CA VAL A 56 -33.70 54.99 -14.01
C VAL A 56 -35.19 55.28 -13.84
N SER A 57 -35.92 54.43 -13.12
CA SER A 57 -37.36 54.64 -12.84
C SER A 57 -37.63 55.97 -12.12
N ARG A 58 -36.77 56.38 -11.18
CA ARG A 58 -36.88 57.68 -10.47
C ARG A 58 -36.63 58.86 -11.40
N VAL A 59 -35.59 58.80 -12.24
CA VAL A 59 -35.26 59.88 -13.20
C VAL A 59 -36.37 60.03 -14.24
N LEU A 60 -36.94 58.93 -14.72
CA LEU A 60 -38.08 58.93 -15.65
C LEU A 60 -39.36 59.52 -15.04
N ALA A 61 -39.57 59.36 -13.72
CA ALA A 61 -40.67 60.00 -13.01
C ALA A 61 -40.48 61.51 -12.86
N ALA A 62 -39.23 62.01 -12.80
CA ALA A 62 -38.89 63.43 -12.66
C ALA A 62 -38.95 64.23 -13.98
N GLY A 63 -39.04 63.56 -15.15
CA GLY A 63 -39.29 64.20 -16.45
C GLY A 63 -38.05 64.73 -17.20
N SER A 64 -36.84 64.48 -16.71
CA SER A 64 -35.56 64.88 -17.33
C SER A 64 -34.82 63.65 -17.83
N VAL A 65 -34.82 63.40 -19.14
CA VAL A 65 -34.63 62.03 -19.66
C VAL A 65 -33.17 61.70 -20.02
N GLU A 66 -32.36 62.64 -20.51
CA GLU A 66 -31.07 62.29 -21.13
C GLU A 66 -29.83 62.69 -20.31
N SER A 67 -29.77 63.92 -19.79
CA SER A 67 -28.60 64.42 -19.06
C SER A 67 -28.45 63.79 -17.65
N GLU A 68 -29.56 63.61 -16.94
CA GLU A 68 -29.57 62.99 -15.60
C GLU A 68 -29.30 61.49 -15.65
N LEU A 69 -29.83 60.80 -16.66
CA LEU A 69 -29.58 59.38 -16.91
C LEU A 69 -28.09 59.14 -17.18
N ARG A 70 -27.46 60.01 -17.97
CA ARG A 70 -26.02 59.93 -18.30
C ARG A 70 -25.14 60.12 -17.06
N LEU A 71 -25.49 61.06 -16.17
CA LEU A 71 -24.78 61.28 -14.91
C LEU A 71 -24.93 60.07 -13.98
N LEU A 72 -26.14 59.54 -13.82
CA LEU A 72 -26.41 58.35 -13.02
C LEU A 72 -25.60 57.13 -13.49
N ILE A 73 -25.61 56.85 -14.79
CA ILE A 73 -24.88 55.70 -15.35
C ILE A 73 -23.36 55.86 -15.17
N THR A 74 -22.84 57.08 -15.35
CA THR A 74 -21.42 57.37 -15.17
C THR A 74 -20.99 57.22 -13.70
N SER A 75 -21.81 57.69 -12.76
CA SER A 75 -21.59 57.49 -11.32
C SER A 75 -21.64 56.01 -10.92
N LEU A 76 -22.54 55.22 -11.50
CA LEU A 76 -22.66 53.79 -11.22
C LEU A 76 -21.49 52.97 -11.77
N LYS A 77 -21.04 53.24 -13.02
CA LYS A 77 -19.81 52.63 -13.56
C LYS A 77 -18.56 52.98 -12.74
N LYS A 78 -18.51 54.19 -12.17
CA LYS A 78 -17.39 54.59 -11.31
C LYS A 78 -17.43 53.89 -9.95
N ALA A 79 -18.61 53.55 -9.46
CA ALA A 79 -18.80 52.86 -8.18
C ALA A 79 -18.52 51.35 -8.27
N ASP A 80 -18.82 50.72 -9.42
CA ASP A 80 -18.49 49.31 -9.69
C ASP A 80 -17.74 49.18 -11.03
N PRO A 81 -16.40 49.08 -11.00
CA PRO A 81 -15.56 48.94 -12.19
C PRO A 81 -15.81 47.64 -12.97
N SER A 82 -16.44 46.62 -12.39
CA SER A 82 -16.73 45.36 -13.08
C SER A 82 -17.89 45.47 -14.08
N ILE A 83 -18.61 46.60 -14.06
CA ILE A 83 -19.65 46.91 -15.05
C ILE A 83 -18.99 47.31 -16.38
N ALA A 84 -19.05 46.41 -17.36
CA ALA A 84 -18.54 46.66 -18.71
C ALA A 84 -19.43 47.66 -19.47
N SER A 85 -20.75 47.47 -19.42
CA SER A 85 -21.70 48.36 -20.09
C SER A 85 -23.07 48.39 -19.41
N ILE A 86 -23.78 49.50 -19.60
CA ILE A 86 -25.17 49.68 -19.18
C ILE A 86 -25.93 50.21 -20.40
N LYS A 87 -27.05 49.56 -20.76
CA LYS A 87 -27.93 49.97 -21.84
C LYS A 87 -29.37 50.04 -21.33
N VAL A 88 -30.05 51.14 -21.59
CA VAL A 88 -31.49 51.28 -21.33
C VAL A 88 -32.21 51.28 -22.67
N VAL A 89 -33.28 50.52 -22.79
CA VAL A 89 -34.13 50.49 -23.98
C VAL A 89 -35.59 50.70 -23.61
N ASP A 90 -36.38 51.28 -24.50
CA ASP A 90 -37.84 51.34 -24.35
C ASP A 90 -38.54 50.03 -24.75
N LEU A 91 -39.88 50.04 -24.74
CA LEU A 91 -40.71 48.91 -25.14
C LEU A 91 -40.59 48.53 -26.63
N GLU A 92 -40.13 49.44 -27.49
CA GLU A 92 -39.90 49.21 -28.91
C GLU A 92 -38.46 48.72 -29.20
N GLY A 93 -37.61 48.75 -28.16
CA GLY A 93 -36.20 48.32 -28.22
C GLY A 93 -35.24 49.44 -28.62
N GLU A 94 -35.71 50.69 -28.74
CA GLU A 94 -34.85 51.83 -29.01
C GLU A 94 -34.02 52.19 -27.77
N SER A 95 -32.74 52.49 -27.98
CA SER A 95 -31.82 52.78 -26.87
C SER A 95 -32.04 54.19 -26.35
N ILE A 96 -32.37 54.31 -25.07
CA ILE A 96 -32.52 55.59 -24.38
C ILE A 96 -31.24 55.86 -23.60
N GLY A 97 -30.54 56.94 -23.95
CA GLY A 97 -29.37 57.43 -23.21
C GLY A 97 -28.20 56.43 -23.14
N ARG A 98 -27.54 56.20 -24.29
CA ARG A 98 -26.23 55.52 -24.34
C ARG A 98 -25.15 56.42 -23.71
N PRO A 99 -24.40 55.97 -22.70
CA PRO A 99 -23.24 56.71 -22.22
C PRO A 99 -22.02 56.56 -23.16
N ASP A 100 -21.93 55.44 -23.89
CA ASP A 100 -20.71 54.99 -24.56
C ASP A 100 -20.73 55.13 -26.11
N GLY A 101 -21.59 55.99 -26.68
CA GLY A 101 -21.59 56.23 -28.13
C GLY A 101 -22.48 57.40 -28.57
N PRO A 102 -22.25 57.99 -29.76
CA PRO A 102 -23.02 59.14 -30.23
C PRO A 102 -24.51 58.81 -30.44
N PRO A 103 -25.41 59.81 -30.35
CA PRO A 103 -26.85 59.60 -30.47
C PRO A 103 -27.20 59.01 -31.85
N TYR A 104 -27.99 57.93 -31.83
CA TYR A 104 -28.38 57.21 -33.05
C TYR A 104 -29.47 58.02 -33.78
N ARG A 105 -29.14 58.62 -34.92
CA ARG A 105 -30.10 59.10 -35.91
C ARG A 105 -29.94 58.25 -37.17
N GLY A 106 -30.92 57.38 -37.41
CA GLY A 106 -31.35 56.81 -38.69
C GLY A 106 -30.31 56.31 -39.70
N GLY A 107 -30.51 55.08 -40.18
CA GLY A 107 -30.06 54.66 -41.51
C GLY A 107 -29.23 53.38 -41.53
N TYR A 108 -29.76 52.37 -42.20
CA TYR A 108 -29.05 51.15 -42.60
C TYR A 108 -27.72 51.50 -43.30
N GLY A 109 -26.59 51.00 -42.77
CA GLY A 109 -25.29 51.09 -43.44
C GLY A 109 -24.10 50.57 -42.62
N GLY A 110 -23.66 49.35 -42.91
CA GLY A 110 -22.25 48.94 -42.99
C GLY A 110 -21.36 48.91 -41.72
N SER A 111 -21.24 47.70 -41.15
CA SER A 111 -20.04 47.06 -40.56
C SER A 111 -19.15 47.82 -39.55
N SER A 112 -19.22 47.41 -38.29
CA SER A 112 -18.13 46.73 -37.54
C SER A 112 -18.60 46.39 -36.13
N ASP A 113 -18.30 45.17 -35.67
CA ASP A 113 -18.69 44.59 -34.38
C ASP A 113 -20.19 44.44 -34.10
N SER A 114 -20.83 43.64 -34.95
CA SER A 114 -22.12 43.03 -34.68
C SER A 114 -21.97 41.78 -33.79
N THR A 115 -21.97 41.97 -32.48
CA THR A 115 -22.62 41.06 -31.54
C THR A 115 -23.68 41.84 -30.77
N ALA A 116 -24.64 42.37 -31.53
CA ALA A 116 -25.91 42.80 -30.96
C ALA A 116 -26.71 41.53 -30.64
N PRO A 117 -27.11 41.26 -29.39
CA PRO A 117 -28.13 40.25 -29.13
C PRO A 117 -29.42 40.71 -29.83
N GLY A 118 -30.17 39.75 -30.37
CA GLY A 118 -31.33 39.96 -31.24
C GLY A 118 -32.48 40.76 -30.61
N PRO A 119 -33.63 40.88 -31.31
CA PRO A 119 -34.74 41.72 -30.88
C PRO A 119 -35.43 41.07 -29.67
N HIS A 120 -34.97 41.38 -28.46
CA HIS A 120 -35.63 40.93 -27.25
C HIS A 120 -36.83 41.84 -26.99
N ARG A 121 -38.04 41.28 -27.06
CA ARG A 121 -39.19 41.86 -26.36
C ARG A 121 -38.77 42.12 -24.91
N PRO A 122 -39.13 43.26 -24.31
CA PRO A 122 -38.80 43.55 -22.92
C PRO A 122 -39.30 42.39 -22.04
N PRO A 123 -38.42 41.73 -21.27
CA PRO A 123 -38.82 40.57 -20.47
C PRO A 123 -39.79 41.03 -19.38
N GLN A 124 -40.84 40.25 -19.14
CA GLN A 124 -41.84 40.57 -18.11
C GLN A 124 -41.28 40.47 -16.69
N ASN A 125 -40.20 39.70 -16.52
CA ASN A 125 -39.50 39.48 -15.25
C ASN A 125 -37.99 39.72 -15.44
N GLU A 126 -37.24 39.71 -14.34
CA GLU A 126 -35.78 39.75 -14.40
C GLU A 126 -35.21 38.52 -15.10
N GLU A 127 -34.25 38.74 -15.99
CA GLU A 127 -33.57 37.68 -16.74
C GLU A 127 -32.05 37.83 -16.66
N LEU A 128 -31.33 36.72 -16.53
CA LEU A 128 -29.88 36.68 -16.56
C LEU A 128 -29.43 35.87 -17.79
N ILE A 129 -28.76 36.54 -18.70
CA ILE A 129 -28.21 35.99 -19.93
C ILE A 129 -26.71 35.74 -19.69
N GLU A 130 -26.29 34.51 -19.94
CA GLU A 130 -24.90 34.10 -19.78
C GLU A 130 -24.30 33.74 -21.13
N GLU A 131 -23.32 34.54 -21.57
CA GLU A 131 -22.56 34.31 -22.80
C GLU A 131 -21.11 33.93 -22.51
N GLU A 132 -20.32 33.63 -23.53
CA GLU A 132 -18.97 33.09 -23.40
C GLU A 132 -18.02 34.02 -22.63
N HIS A 133 -18.15 35.34 -22.81
CA HIS A 133 -17.23 36.34 -22.24
C HIS A 133 -17.90 37.35 -21.31
N TRP A 134 -19.23 37.32 -21.15
CA TRP A 134 -19.94 38.24 -20.27
C TRP A 134 -21.17 37.63 -19.62
N PHE A 135 -21.57 38.24 -18.50
CA PHE A 135 -22.90 38.10 -17.92
C PHE A 135 -23.69 39.35 -18.23
N GLU A 136 -24.95 39.21 -18.64
CA GLU A 136 -25.86 40.32 -18.89
C GLU A 136 -27.16 40.11 -18.13
N ALA A 137 -27.52 41.04 -17.24
CA ALA A 137 -28.81 41.02 -16.56
C ALA A 137 -29.76 42.03 -17.21
N ALA A 138 -30.97 41.59 -17.51
CA ALA A 138 -32.06 42.38 -18.04
C ALA A 138 -33.13 42.57 -16.95
N VAL A 139 -33.39 43.82 -16.56
CA VAL A 139 -34.35 44.16 -15.50
C VAL A 139 -35.36 45.17 -16.05
N PRO A 140 -36.68 44.90 -15.97
CA PRO A 140 -37.70 45.83 -16.45
C PRO A 140 -37.72 47.12 -15.63
N VAL A 141 -38.11 48.20 -16.29
CA VAL A 141 -38.24 49.55 -15.74
C VAL A 141 -39.68 50.02 -15.92
N ALA A 142 -40.23 50.63 -14.89
CA ALA A 142 -41.58 51.20 -14.91
C ALA A 142 -41.56 52.70 -14.64
N ARG A 143 -42.44 53.44 -15.34
CA ARG A 143 -42.68 54.86 -15.13
C ARG A 143 -44.08 55.01 -14.54
N LEU A 144 -44.19 55.51 -13.31
CA LEU A 144 -45.49 55.71 -12.63
C LEU A 144 -46.39 54.44 -12.65
N HIS A 145 -45.78 53.26 -12.44
CA HIS A 145 -46.44 51.94 -12.48
C HIS A 145 -46.83 51.42 -13.88
N GLU A 146 -46.50 52.14 -14.95
CA GLU A 146 -46.62 51.63 -16.32
C GLU A 146 -45.28 51.06 -16.81
N PRO A 147 -45.27 49.92 -17.52
CA PRO A 147 -44.05 49.37 -18.10
C PRO A 147 -43.47 50.38 -19.11
N PHE A 148 -42.19 50.70 -18.97
CA PHE A 148 -41.52 51.70 -19.80
C PHE A 148 -40.42 51.11 -20.70
N GLY A 149 -39.71 50.09 -20.21
CA GLY A 149 -38.57 49.54 -20.92
C GLY A 149 -37.74 48.58 -20.07
N THR A 150 -36.50 48.34 -20.48
CA THR A 150 -35.59 47.38 -19.82
C THR A 150 -34.19 47.96 -19.70
N VAL A 151 -33.55 47.69 -18.56
CA VAL A 151 -32.12 47.96 -18.32
C VAL A 151 -31.33 46.68 -18.50
N TYR A 152 -30.29 46.74 -19.32
CA TYR A 152 -29.28 45.70 -19.51
C TYR A 152 -27.98 46.15 -18.85
N VAL A 153 -27.45 45.34 -17.93
CA VAL A 153 -26.14 45.56 -17.30
C VAL A 153 -25.24 44.38 -17.61
N ARG A 154 -24.03 44.65 -18.11
CA ARG A 154 -23.07 43.63 -18.53
C ARG A 154 -21.81 43.64 -17.67
N TYR A 155 -21.35 42.47 -17.23
CA TYR A 155 -20.06 42.27 -16.56
C TYR A 155 -19.15 41.41 -17.42
N SER A 156 -17.85 41.71 -17.46
CA SER A 156 -16.86 40.86 -18.13
C SER A 156 -16.53 39.63 -17.26
N LYS A 157 -16.39 38.47 -17.90
CA LYS A 157 -15.86 37.25 -17.26
C LYS A 157 -14.33 37.26 -17.15
N ASP A 158 -13.65 38.23 -17.77
CA ASP A 158 -12.18 38.31 -17.80
C ASP A 158 -11.57 38.53 -16.41
N ASP A 159 -12.25 39.25 -15.53
CA ASP A 159 -11.79 39.45 -14.15
C ASP A 159 -11.76 38.12 -13.37
N VAL A 160 -12.71 37.22 -13.66
CA VAL A 160 -12.80 35.89 -13.06
C VAL A 160 -11.70 34.98 -13.62
N THR A 161 -11.41 35.04 -14.91
CA THR A 161 -10.34 34.22 -15.52
C THR A 161 -8.96 34.64 -15.01
N LEU A 162 -8.69 35.95 -14.90
CA LEU A 162 -7.45 36.48 -14.33
C LEU A 162 -7.27 36.10 -12.85
N ALA A 163 -8.35 36.13 -12.06
CA ALA A 163 -8.32 35.71 -10.66
C ALA A 163 -7.99 34.21 -10.51
N VAL A 164 -8.64 33.36 -11.31
CA VAL A 164 -8.40 31.91 -11.34
C VAL A 164 -6.98 31.59 -11.79
N ASP A 165 -6.45 32.29 -12.80
CA ASP A 165 -5.07 32.13 -13.27
C ASP A 165 -4.04 32.48 -12.18
N GLY A 166 -4.30 33.51 -11.39
CA GLY A 166 -3.47 33.87 -10.23
C GLY A 166 -3.41 32.76 -9.19
N ILE A 167 -4.55 32.11 -8.91
CA ILE A 167 -4.66 30.98 -7.99
C ILE A 167 -3.91 29.76 -8.56
N ASN A 168 -4.13 29.43 -9.84
CA ASN A 168 -3.47 28.33 -10.52
C ASN A 168 -1.93 28.45 -10.46
N LYS A 169 -1.39 29.65 -10.71
CA LYS A 169 0.06 29.92 -10.61
C LYS A 169 0.62 29.73 -9.18
N ARG A 170 -0.19 29.98 -8.14
CA ARG A 170 0.22 29.74 -6.74
C ARG A 170 0.19 28.26 -6.41
N LEU A 171 -0.89 27.56 -6.77
CA LEU A 171 -1.02 26.11 -6.57
C LEU A 171 0.06 25.34 -7.30
N MET A 172 0.39 25.71 -8.55
CA MET A 172 1.45 25.07 -9.32
C MET A 172 2.83 25.23 -8.66
N ARG A 173 3.12 26.41 -8.08
CA ARG A 173 4.37 26.62 -7.32
C ARG A 173 4.44 25.77 -6.06
N LEU A 174 3.37 25.71 -5.28
CA LEU A 174 3.29 24.86 -4.09
C LEU A 174 3.40 23.37 -4.45
N GLY A 175 2.76 22.97 -5.54
CA GLY A 175 2.84 21.62 -6.10
C GLY A 175 4.26 21.22 -6.49
N LEU A 176 4.98 22.09 -7.21
CA LEU A 176 6.38 21.85 -7.56
C LEU A 176 7.27 21.72 -6.30
N ILE A 177 7.04 22.56 -5.29
CA ILE A 177 7.76 22.46 -4.00
C ILE A 177 7.46 21.12 -3.31
N ALA A 178 6.19 20.68 -3.29
CA ALA A 178 5.79 19.40 -2.70
C ALA A 178 6.42 18.21 -3.43
N ILE A 179 6.45 18.22 -4.77
CA ILE A 179 7.10 17.18 -5.58
C ILE A 179 8.60 17.16 -5.30
N ALA A 180 9.26 18.32 -5.27
CA ALA A 180 10.69 18.41 -4.97
C ALA A 180 11.02 17.92 -3.56
N ALA A 181 10.22 18.29 -2.56
CA ALA A 181 10.36 17.82 -1.19
C ALA A 181 10.15 16.30 -1.08
N GLY A 182 9.12 15.75 -1.75
CA GLY A 182 8.87 14.32 -1.79
C GLY A 182 9.99 13.53 -2.48
N ALA A 183 10.52 14.05 -3.60
CA ALA A 183 11.68 13.47 -4.28
C ALA A 183 12.92 13.48 -3.38
N PHE A 184 13.15 14.58 -2.65
CA PHE A 184 14.24 14.70 -1.68
C PHE A 184 14.09 13.68 -0.54
N VAL A 185 12.91 13.59 0.08
CA VAL A 185 12.62 12.62 1.13
C VAL A 185 12.80 11.19 0.62
N SER A 186 12.29 10.87 -0.58
CA SER A 186 12.48 9.56 -1.22
C SER A 186 13.95 9.20 -1.40
N LEU A 187 14.77 10.13 -1.92
CA LEU A 187 16.20 9.93 -2.09
C LEU A 187 16.92 9.70 -0.75
N VAL A 188 16.52 10.43 0.29
CA VAL A 188 17.05 10.27 1.66
C VAL A 188 16.67 8.90 2.23
N LEU A 189 15.40 8.50 2.16
CA LEU A 189 14.89 7.23 2.68
C LEU A 189 15.50 6.04 1.95
N ALA A 190 15.52 6.08 0.62
CA ALA A 190 16.17 5.05 -0.19
C ALA A 190 17.69 4.98 0.07
N GLY A 191 18.29 6.11 0.44
CA GLY A 191 19.65 6.18 0.97
C GLY A 191 19.82 5.44 2.30
N HIS A 192 18.91 5.65 3.24
CA HIS A 192 18.94 5.11 4.60
C HIS A 192 18.64 3.61 4.69
N ILE A 193 17.89 3.04 3.75
CA ILE A 193 17.55 1.59 3.73
C ILE A 193 18.51 0.82 2.82
N ALA A 194 18.66 1.23 1.56
CA ALA A 194 19.35 0.40 0.56
C ALA A 194 20.87 0.31 0.78
N ARG A 195 21.51 1.36 1.34
CA ARG A 195 22.96 1.36 1.60
C ARG A 195 23.34 0.33 2.68
N PRO A 196 22.70 0.33 3.86
CA PRO A 196 22.87 -0.70 4.88
C PRO A 196 22.71 -2.14 4.40
N VAL A 197 21.61 -2.42 3.69
CA VAL A 197 21.33 -3.77 3.18
C VAL A 197 22.43 -4.19 2.20
N SER A 198 22.81 -3.33 1.26
CA SER A 198 23.89 -3.61 0.30
C SER A 198 25.27 -3.74 0.95
N ALA A 199 25.49 -3.09 2.10
CA ALA A 199 26.73 -3.23 2.87
C ALA A 199 26.76 -4.60 3.56
N LEU A 200 25.65 -4.99 4.20
CA LEU A 200 25.50 -6.27 4.86
C LEU A 200 25.67 -7.44 3.88
N THR A 201 24.98 -7.42 2.73
CA THR A 201 25.09 -8.48 1.70
C THR A 201 26.53 -8.67 1.22
N ARG A 202 27.23 -7.57 0.89
CA ARG A 202 28.63 -7.64 0.43
C ARG A 202 29.58 -8.13 1.51
N SER A 203 29.33 -7.76 2.76
CA SER A 203 30.10 -8.25 3.90
C SER A 203 29.86 -9.75 4.11
N VAL A 204 28.62 -10.24 4.10
CA VAL A 204 28.36 -11.69 4.19
C VAL A 204 29.06 -12.47 3.07
N GLU A 205 29.06 -11.95 1.84
CA GLU A 205 29.80 -12.57 0.73
C GLU A 205 31.33 -12.52 0.90
N ALA A 206 31.87 -11.47 1.50
CA ALA A 206 33.31 -11.37 1.80
C ALA A 206 33.70 -12.32 2.94
N PHE A 207 32.79 -12.54 3.89
CA PHE A 207 32.97 -13.48 5.00
C PHE A 207 33.07 -14.91 4.49
N GLY A 208 32.13 -15.32 3.61
CA GLY A 208 32.17 -16.63 2.97
C GLY A 208 33.41 -16.85 2.07
N ARG A 209 34.14 -15.79 1.73
CA ARG A 209 35.42 -15.83 0.98
C ARG A 209 36.64 -15.64 1.88
N GLY A 210 36.47 -15.62 3.20
CA GLY A 210 37.56 -15.53 4.18
C GLY A 210 38.29 -14.18 4.24
N THR A 211 37.70 -13.09 3.73
CA THR A 211 38.39 -11.80 3.51
C THR A 211 37.91 -10.66 4.43
N LEU A 212 37.15 -10.95 5.48
CA LEU A 212 36.50 -9.92 6.29
C LEU A 212 37.35 -9.48 7.49
N ASP A 213 37.95 -8.29 7.38
CA ASP A 213 38.89 -7.73 8.37
C ASP A 213 38.29 -6.58 9.21
N ARG A 214 37.06 -6.14 8.95
CA ARG A 214 36.43 -4.97 9.60
C ARG A 214 34.96 -5.18 9.96
N ASP A 215 34.53 -4.55 11.05
CA ASP A 215 33.13 -4.60 11.50
C ASP A 215 32.22 -3.82 10.54
N ILE A 216 30.99 -4.31 10.38
CA ILE A 216 29.92 -3.68 9.61
C ILE A 216 29.28 -2.59 10.46
N GLU A 217 29.76 -1.36 10.36
CA GLU A 217 29.08 -0.23 10.98
C GLU A 217 27.84 0.16 10.16
N VAL A 218 26.67 -0.14 10.69
CA VAL A 218 25.38 0.25 10.11
C VAL A 218 24.65 1.17 11.08
N HIS A 219 24.52 2.44 10.72
CA HIS A 219 23.63 3.38 11.41
C HIS A 219 22.32 3.50 10.60
N SER A 220 21.39 2.56 10.83
CA SER A 220 20.09 2.49 10.12
C SER A 220 18.94 2.14 11.06
N ILE A 221 17.82 1.63 10.53
CA ILE A 221 16.65 1.14 11.26
C ILE A 221 17.06 0.01 12.24
N ARG A 222 16.40 -0.06 13.40
CA ARG A 222 16.72 -0.94 14.53
C ARG A 222 16.91 -2.41 14.15
N GLU A 223 16.11 -2.93 13.22
CA GLU A 223 16.16 -4.32 12.77
C GLU A 223 17.45 -4.61 11.98
N ILE A 224 17.84 -3.71 11.09
CA ILE A 224 19.09 -3.84 10.32
C ILE A 224 20.30 -3.65 11.23
N GLN A 225 20.22 -2.73 12.20
CA GLN A 225 21.25 -2.57 13.24
C GLN A 225 21.40 -3.86 14.05
N THR A 226 20.30 -4.48 14.47
CA THR A 226 20.31 -5.74 15.24
C THR A 226 21.01 -6.85 14.45
N LEU A 227 20.69 -6.98 13.16
CA LEU A 227 21.34 -7.97 12.29
C LEU A 227 22.82 -7.67 12.05
N ALA A 228 23.19 -6.40 11.85
CA ALA A 228 24.57 -5.98 11.69
C ALA A 228 25.39 -6.19 12.98
N HIS A 229 24.81 -5.91 14.16
CA HIS A 229 25.44 -6.18 15.44
C HIS A 229 25.62 -7.67 15.69
N ALA A 230 24.58 -8.48 15.47
CA ALA A 230 24.68 -9.94 15.58
C ALA A 230 25.75 -10.52 14.63
N PHE A 231 25.81 -10.01 13.39
CA PHE A 231 26.84 -10.41 12.44
C PHE A 231 28.25 -9.96 12.87
N ASN A 232 28.41 -8.74 13.36
CA ASN A 232 29.70 -8.22 13.84
C ASN A 232 30.19 -8.97 15.07
N ASP A 233 29.30 -9.29 16.00
CA ASP A 233 29.62 -10.09 17.19
C ASP A 233 30.10 -11.48 16.78
N MET A 234 29.42 -12.13 15.84
CA MET A 234 29.88 -13.38 15.22
C MET A 234 31.26 -13.20 14.57
N ALA A 235 31.44 -12.19 13.71
CA ALA A 235 32.71 -11.96 13.01
C ALA A 235 33.87 -11.61 13.97
N ARG A 236 33.60 -10.96 15.10
CA ARG A 236 34.61 -10.66 16.15
C ARG A 236 34.97 -11.89 16.96
N ARG A 237 33.99 -12.68 17.41
CA ARG A 237 34.22 -13.94 18.14
C ARG A 237 35.01 -14.94 17.30
N ILE A 238 34.72 -15.01 16.01
CA ILE A 238 35.47 -15.87 15.06
C ILE A 238 36.92 -15.38 14.87
N ARG A 239 37.19 -14.08 15.00
CA ARG A 239 38.54 -13.50 14.88
C ARG A 239 39.37 -13.65 16.17
N SER A 240 38.78 -13.49 17.35
CA SER A 240 39.51 -13.58 18.63
C SER A 240 40.11 -14.96 18.89
N ASP A 241 39.49 -16.01 18.34
CA ASP A 241 39.82 -17.40 18.67
C ASP A 241 40.84 -18.02 17.70
N ARG A 242 41.31 -17.23 16.72
CA ARG A 242 42.25 -17.64 15.65
C ARG A 242 43.67 -18.00 16.15
N LYS A 243 43.99 -17.81 17.44
CA LYS A 243 45.35 -18.01 17.99
C LYS A 243 45.65 -19.39 18.59
N GLY A 244 44.76 -20.37 18.46
CA GLY A 244 45.18 -21.77 18.52
C GLY A 244 44.17 -22.73 19.12
N LEU A 245 43.50 -23.51 18.27
CA LEU A 245 43.13 -24.90 18.49
C LEU A 245 42.54 -25.50 17.20
N VAL A 246 42.82 -26.79 16.98
CA VAL A 246 42.36 -27.74 15.93
C VAL A 246 41.08 -27.33 15.18
N GLU A 247 41.13 -27.28 13.84
CA GLU A 247 40.05 -26.86 12.92
C GLU A 247 38.66 -27.45 13.23
N LYS A 248 38.59 -28.68 13.76
CA LYS A 248 37.33 -29.32 14.16
C LYS A 248 36.62 -28.60 15.31
N LYS A 249 37.33 -28.26 16.40
CA LYS A 249 36.76 -27.51 17.53
C LYS A 249 36.33 -26.10 17.13
N ARG A 250 37.03 -25.52 16.15
CA ARG A 250 36.69 -24.22 15.57
C ARG A 250 35.39 -24.29 14.75
N MET A 251 35.22 -25.28 13.88
CA MET A 251 33.96 -25.47 13.14
C MET A 251 32.79 -25.76 14.07
N GLU A 252 32.99 -26.57 15.12
CA GLU A 252 31.98 -26.83 16.14
C GLU A 252 31.55 -25.52 16.83
N LYS A 253 32.51 -24.65 17.21
CA LYS A 253 32.20 -23.34 17.81
C LYS A 253 31.51 -22.38 16.85
N GLU A 254 31.92 -22.34 15.58
CA GLU A 254 31.29 -21.51 14.54
C GLU A 254 29.83 -21.93 14.30
N LEU A 255 29.56 -23.23 14.30
CA LEU A 255 28.21 -23.79 14.19
C LEU A 255 27.35 -23.54 15.44
N GLU A 256 27.94 -23.62 16.64
CA GLU A 256 27.27 -23.30 17.91
C GLU A 256 26.80 -21.84 17.96
N ILE A 257 27.64 -20.90 17.51
CA ILE A 257 27.26 -19.48 17.42
C ILE A 257 26.14 -19.27 16.40
N ALA A 258 26.22 -19.93 15.25
CA ALA A 258 25.18 -19.82 14.24
C ALA A 258 23.85 -20.44 14.70
N HIS A 259 23.89 -21.50 15.51
CA HIS A 259 22.73 -22.08 16.18
C HIS A 259 22.05 -21.07 17.13
N GLU A 260 22.85 -20.41 17.97
CA GLU A 260 22.35 -19.37 18.89
C GLU A 260 21.63 -18.25 18.11
N ILE A 261 22.24 -17.78 17.01
CA ILE A 261 21.64 -16.77 16.14
C ILE A 261 20.33 -17.27 15.52
N GLN A 262 20.29 -18.49 14.98
CA GLN A 262 19.06 -19.06 14.43
C GLN A 262 17.94 -19.11 15.47
N GLY A 263 18.25 -19.52 16.70
CA GLY A 263 17.31 -19.52 17.82
C GLY A 263 16.73 -18.13 18.12
N THR A 264 17.50 -17.06 17.93
CA THR A 264 16.97 -15.68 18.05
C THR A 264 16.11 -15.22 16.87
N LEU A 265 16.24 -15.87 15.71
CA LEU A 265 15.46 -15.54 14.52
C LEU A 265 14.10 -16.24 14.54
N LEU A 266 14.02 -17.50 14.96
CA LEU A 266 12.74 -18.20 15.05
C LEU A 266 11.85 -17.64 16.18
N PRO A 267 10.52 -17.78 16.09
CA PRO A 267 9.62 -17.35 17.16
C PRO A 267 9.97 -18.02 18.49
N SER A 268 10.13 -17.23 19.56
CA SER A 268 10.38 -17.74 20.92
C SER A 268 9.10 -18.08 21.69
N SER A 269 7.95 -17.66 21.16
CA SER A 269 6.62 -17.95 21.70
C SER A 269 5.60 -17.89 20.57
N LEU A 270 4.54 -18.68 20.70
CA LEU A 270 3.41 -18.66 19.77
C LEU A 270 2.44 -17.55 20.16
N PRO A 271 1.87 -16.80 19.20
CA PRO A 271 0.88 -15.78 19.50
C PRO A 271 -0.39 -16.41 20.05
N HIS A 272 -1.06 -15.69 20.95
CA HIS A 272 -2.38 -16.08 21.43
C HIS A 272 -3.46 -15.53 20.49
N LEU A 273 -4.32 -16.40 19.98
CA LEU A 273 -5.47 -16.05 19.16
C LEU A 273 -6.71 -16.69 19.77
N VAL A 274 -7.76 -15.90 19.97
CA VAL A 274 -9.00 -16.38 20.59
C VAL A 274 -9.60 -17.48 19.70
N ASP A 275 -10.02 -18.58 20.31
CA ASP A 275 -10.64 -19.76 19.67
C ASP A 275 -9.71 -20.63 18.82
N TYR A 276 -8.40 -20.38 18.88
CA TYR A 276 -7.39 -21.23 18.22
C TYR A 276 -6.34 -21.74 19.21
N GLU A 277 -5.99 -23.02 19.06
CA GLU A 277 -4.80 -23.61 19.69
C GLU A 277 -3.71 -23.82 18.63
N MET A 278 -2.48 -23.49 18.97
CA MET A 278 -1.33 -23.64 18.09
C MET A 278 -0.24 -24.40 18.81
N ASP A 279 0.48 -25.22 18.06
CA ASP A 279 1.72 -25.84 18.51
C ASP A 279 2.67 -26.05 17.33
N VAL A 280 3.96 -26.08 17.63
CA VAL A 280 5.00 -26.27 16.63
C VAL A 280 6.04 -27.27 17.12
N TYR A 281 6.41 -28.17 16.23
CA TYR A 281 7.57 -29.03 16.41
C TYR A 281 8.65 -28.63 15.43
N TYR A 282 9.76 -28.14 15.98
CA TYR A 282 10.98 -27.82 15.23
C TYR A 282 12.13 -28.65 15.78
N HIS A 283 12.79 -29.43 14.93
CA HIS A 283 13.95 -30.23 15.30
C HIS A 283 14.98 -30.19 14.15
N PRO A 284 16.08 -29.42 14.28
CA PRO A 284 17.06 -29.29 13.21
C PRO A 284 17.93 -30.55 13.08
N ALA A 285 18.36 -30.89 11.87
CA ALA A 285 19.21 -32.07 11.62
C ALA A 285 20.69 -31.82 11.91
N SER A 286 21.07 -30.55 11.96
CA SER A 286 22.41 -30.08 12.24
C SER A 286 22.36 -28.90 13.19
N HIS A 287 23.52 -28.35 13.56
CA HIS A 287 23.58 -27.15 14.40
C HIS A 287 22.80 -25.97 13.80
N VAL A 288 22.67 -25.90 12.47
CA VAL A 288 22.00 -24.79 11.80
C VAL A 288 21.12 -25.33 10.68
N GLY A 289 19.81 -25.11 10.82
CA GLY A 289 18.84 -25.54 9.82
C GLY A 289 18.59 -24.52 8.70
N GLY A 290 18.06 -25.00 7.57
CA GLY A 290 17.50 -24.19 6.48
C GLY A 290 16.03 -23.84 6.68
N ASP A 291 15.32 -24.63 7.48
CA ASP A 291 13.90 -24.46 7.77
C ASP A 291 13.56 -23.12 8.43
N TYR A 292 12.42 -22.57 8.02
CA TYR A 292 11.83 -21.33 8.49
C TYR A 292 10.38 -21.53 8.85
N PHE A 293 9.96 -21.07 10.02
CA PHE A 293 8.55 -20.85 10.31
C PHE A 293 8.35 -19.54 11.07
N ASP A 294 7.16 -18.96 10.93
CA ASP A 294 6.75 -17.77 11.67
C ASP A 294 5.22 -17.72 11.83
N LEU A 295 4.79 -17.10 12.92
CA LEU A 295 3.40 -16.83 13.26
C LEU A 295 3.31 -15.35 13.64
N ILE A 296 2.88 -14.53 12.69
CA ILE A 296 2.95 -13.07 12.77
C ILE A 296 1.53 -12.55 13.06
N PRO A 297 1.24 -12.11 14.30
CA PRO A 297 -0.06 -11.53 14.61
C PRO A 297 -0.22 -10.18 13.90
N LEU A 298 -1.32 -10.02 13.16
CA LEU A 298 -1.69 -8.80 12.45
C LEU A 298 -2.91 -8.16 13.14
N GLY A 299 -2.69 -7.69 14.37
CA GLY A 299 -3.75 -7.30 15.31
C GLY A 299 -4.40 -8.52 15.97
N ASP A 300 -5.60 -8.34 16.55
CA ASP A 300 -6.21 -9.35 17.43
C ASP A 300 -6.93 -10.50 16.71
N LYS A 301 -7.18 -10.34 15.40
CA LYS A 301 -8.06 -11.22 14.63
C LYS A 301 -7.41 -11.86 13.40
N HIS A 302 -6.19 -11.47 13.07
CA HIS A 302 -5.51 -11.95 11.86
C HIS A 302 -4.15 -12.51 12.23
N LEU A 303 -3.80 -13.62 11.60
CA LEU A 303 -2.53 -14.28 11.80
C LEU A 303 -1.92 -14.63 10.45
N PHE A 304 -0.71 -14.14 10.21
CA PHE A 304 0.08 -14.56 9.06
C PHE A 304 0.93 -15.76 9.45
N VAL A 305 0.84 -16.83 8.67
CA VAL A 305 1.43 -18.13 8.92
C VAL A 305 2.46 -18.42 7.83
N VAL A 306 3.66 -18.83 8.24
CA VAL A 306 4.76 -19.09 7.32
C VAL A 306 5.44 -20.39 7.69
N VAL A 307 5.70 -21.23 6.71
CA VAL A 307 6.56 -22.42 6.83
C VAL A 307 7.31 -22.59 5.52
N GLY A 308 8.61 -22.83 5.56
CA GLY A 308 9.41 -22.99 4.36
C GLY A 308 10.75 -23.65 4.64
N ASP A 309 11.40 -24.04 3.56
CA ASP A 309 12.74 -24.62 3.58
C ASP A 309 13.63 -23.92 2.54
N VAL A 310 14.88 -23.72 2.90
CA VAL A 310 15.93 -23.15 2.06
C VAL A 310 16.85 -24.26 1.59
N ALA A 311 16.96 -24.41 0.27
CA ALA A 311 17.91 -25.34 -0.32
C ALA A 311 19.37 -24.96 0.01
N GLY A 312 19.96 -25.68 0.95
CA GLY A 312 21.35 -25.54 1.38
C GLY A 312 21.50 -25.60 2.89
N LYS A 313 22.44 -26.41 3.39
CA LYS A 313 22.65 -26.62 4.83
C LYS A 313 23.73 -25.70 5.42
N GLY A 314 23.64 -25.44 6.71
CA GLY A 314 24.61 -24.63 7.44
C GLY A 314 24.46 -23.12 7.21
N VAL A 315 25.55 -22.39 7.39
CA VAL A 315 25.56 -20.91 7.41
C VAL A 315 24.95 -20.25 6.15
N PRO A 316 25.21 -20.73 4.91
CA PRO A 316 24.60 -20.12 3.72
C PRO A 316 23.06 -20.21 3.71
N GLY A 317 22.50 -21.35 4.15
CA GLY A 317 21.05 -21.54 4.27
C GLY A 317 20.44 -20.60 5.31
N LEU A 318 21.08 -20.49 6.49
CA LEU A 318 20.68 -19.57 7.55
C LEU A 318 20.62 -18.11 7.10
N VAL A 319 21.60 -17.65 6.33
CA VAL A 319 21.60 -16.26 5.82
C VAL A 319 20.39 -16.01 4.93
N ILE A 320 20.07 -16.95 4.03
CA ILE A 320 18.93 -16.83 3.13
C ILE A 320 17.62 -16.92 3.91
N MET A 321 17.51 -17.84 4.87
CA MET A 321 16.37 -17.93 5.79
C MET A 321 16.16 -16.60 6.53
N ALA A 322 17.22 -16.02 7.09
CA ALA A 322 17.16 -14.74 7.78
C ALA A 322 16.69 -13.60 6.86
N MET A 323 17.16 -13.56 5.61
CA MET A 323 16.71 -12.60 4.60
C MET A 323 15.22 -12.79 4.26
N VAL A 324 14.79 -14.03 4.00
CA VAL A 324 13.38 -14.37 3.73
C VAL A 324 12.51 -13.91 4.87
N ARG A 325 12.88 -14.25 6.11
CA ARG A 325 12.15 -13.83 7.31
C ARG A 325 11.97 -12.32 7.39
N VAL A 326 13.05 -11.55 7.21
CA VAL A 326 12.98 -10.08 7.29
C VAL A 326 12.03 -9.51 6.25
N ILE A 327 12.11 -10.00 5.00
CA ILE A 327 11.24 -9.55 3.91
C ILE A 327 9.79 -9.95 4.18
N VAL A 328 9.54 -11.19 4.58
CA VAL A 328 8.19 -11.70 4.87
C VAL A 328 7.55 -10.91 6.00
N ARG A 329 8.26 -10.67 7.12
CA ARG A 329 7.71 -9.86 8.22
C ARG A 329 7.44 -8.41 7.80
N ALA A 330 8.27 -7.83 6.93
CA ALA A 330 8.04 -6.47 6.42
C ALA A 330 6.77 -6.40 5.54
N LEU A 331 6.61 -7.35 4.61
CA LEU A 331 5.46 -7.40 3.70
C LEU A 331 4.16 -7.82 4.40
N ALA A 332 4.23 -8.71 5.38
CA ALA A 332 3.06 -9.18 6.13
C ALA A 332 2.36 -8.05 6.91
N LEU A 333 3.10 -7.03 7.36
CA LEU A 333 2.53 -5.86 8.07
C LEU A 333 1.56 -5.05 7.21
N GLU A 334 1.71 -5.09 5.89
CA GLU A 334 0.82 -4.42 4.94
C GLU A 334 -0.49 -5.21 4.69
N ARG A 335 -0.67 -6.36 5.36
CA ARG A 335 -1.80 -7.31 5.18
C ARG A 335 -1.97 -7.73 3.72
N GLU A 336 -0.87 -7.87 3.01
CA GLU A 336 -0.90 -8.35 1.63
C GLU A 336 -1.47 -9.76 1.55
N ARG A 337 -2.10 -10.05 0.40
CA ARG A 337 -2.53 -11.41 0.08
C ARG A 337 -1.30 -12.32 -0.04
N PRO A 338 -1.36 -13.58 0.44
CA PRO A 338 -0.21 -14.48 0.40
C PRO A 338 0.44 -14.62 -0.99
N ALA A 339 -0.35 -14.64 -2.07
CA ALA A 339 0.21 -14.71 -3.42
C ALA A 339 0.97 -13.43 -3.82
N ASP A 340 0.46 -12.26 -3.46
CA ASP A 340 1.14 -10.98 -3.72
C ASP A 340 2.48 -10.90 -2.98
N LEU A 341 2.49 -11.33 -1.71
CA LEU A 341 3.72 -11.40 -0.92
C LEU A 341 4.75 -12.34 -1.55
N LEU A 342 4.34 -13.54 -1.98
CA LEU A 342 5.24 -14.50 -2.63
C LEU A 342 5.81 -13.97 -3.95
N ARG A 343 5.00 -13.25 -4.74
CA ARG A 343 5.45 -12.60 -5.97
C ARG A 343 6.52 -11.54 -5.67
N GLN A 344 6.27 -10.65 -4.70
CA GLN A 344 7.24 -9.64 -4.30
C GLN A 344 8.52 -10.26 -3.77
N LEU A 345 8.41 -11.30 -2.95
CA LEU A 345 9.53 -12.05 -2.43
C LEU A 345 10.35 -12.68 -3.57
N ASN A 346 9.72 -13.27 -4.58
CA ASN A 346 10.42 -13.83 -5.74
C ASN A 346 11.19 -12.74 -6.51
N ILE A 347 10.58 -11.58 -6.75
CA ILE A 347 11.23 -10.45 -7.45
C ILE A 347 12.48 -9.97 -6.71
N LEU A 348 12.45 -9.98 -5.37
CA LEU A 348 13.57 -9.60 -4.52
C LEU A 348 14.67 -10.67 -4.52
N LEU A 349 14.30 -11.94 -4.48
CA LEU A 349 15.23 -13.07 -4.37
C LEU A 349 15.89 -13.46 -5.69
N GLU A 350 15.15 -13.46 -6.81
CA GLU A 350 15.64 -13.89 -8.14
C GLU A 350 16.94 -13.19 -8.55
N LYS A 351 17.08 -11.90 -8.20
CA LYS A 351 18.22 -11.08 -8.64
C LYS A 351 19.51 -11.33 -7.87
N ASP A 352 19.39 -11.81 -6.63
CA ASP A 352 20.47 -11.90 -5.66
C ASP A 352 20.83 -13.35 -5.30
N MET A 353 20.05 -14.34 -5.76
CA MET A 353 20.31 -15.75 -5.51
C MET A 353 21.32 -16.37 -6.48
N LYS A 354 22.25 -17.17 -5.94
CA LYS A 354 23.23 -17.95 -6.72
C LYS A 354 22.53 -19.13 -7.42
N LYS A 355 23.13 -19.60 -8.52
CA LYS A 355 22.72 -20.85 -9.18
C LYS A 355 22.73 -21.99 -8.14
N ASN A 356 21.61 -22.71 -8.02
CA ASN A 356 21.35 -23.86 -7.14
C ASN A 356 20.92 -23.57 -5.69
N ILE A 357 20.67 -22.32 -5.31
CA ILE A 357 19.93 -22.02 -4.07
C ILE A 357 18.49 -21.70 -4.49
N PHE A 358 17.51 -22.21 -3.76
CA PHE A 358 16.09 -21.91 -3.95
C PHE A 358 15.39 -22.00 -2.59
N VAL A 359 14.20 -21.41 -2.47
CA VAL A 359 13.40 -21.46 -1.24
C VAL A 359 12.03 -22.00 -1.57
N THR A 360 11.59 -23.01 -0.82
CA THR A 360 10.17 -23.41 -0.80
C THR A 360 9.49 -22.69 0.35
N LEU A 361 8.31 -22.13 0.12
CA LEU A 361 7.63 -21.33 1.14
C LEU A 361 6.11 -21.44 1.04
N PHE A 362 5.44 -21.76 2.14
CA PHE A 362 4.01 -21.60 2.34
C PHE A 362 3.75 -20.30 3.08
N CYS A 363 2.77 -19.54 2.59
CA CYS A 363 2.27 -18.33 3.23
C CYS A 363 0.75 -18.43 3.38
N GLY A 364 0.24 -18.19 4.58
CA GLY A 364 -1.19 -18.19 4.88
C GLY A 364 -1.59 -16.94 5.66
N LEU A 365 -2.78 -16.41 5.39
CA LEU A 365 -3.42 -15.35 6.15
C LEU A 365 -4.73 -15.91 6.73
N LEU A 366 -4.72 -16.16 8.04
CA LEU A 366 -5.88 -16.61 8.79
C LEU A 366 -6.66 -15.39 9.30
N ASP A 367 -7.91 -15.27 8.88
CA ASP A 367 -8.94 -14.44 9.51
C ASP A 367 -9.65 -15.30 10.57
N ALA A 368 -9.30 -15.03 11.83
CA ALA A 368 -9.78 -15.78 13.00
C ALA A 368 -11.27 -15.55 13.27
N GLU A 369 -11.79 -14.37 12.91
CA GLU A 369 -13.20 -14.04 13.13
C GLU A 369 -14.09 -14.78 12.14
N ARG A 370 -13.63 -14.94 10.89
CA ARG A 370 -14.39 -15.65 9.85
C ARG A 370 -14.07 -17.14 9.79
N GLY A 371 -12.98 -17.58 10.44
CA GLY A 371 -12.45 -18.93 10.29
C GLY A 371 -11.99 -19.24 8.86
N ILE A 372 -11.36 -18.27 8.19
CA ILE A 372 -10.95 -18.41 6.79
C ILE A 372 -9.43 -18.27 6.68
N LEU A 373 -8.79 -19.26 6.06
CA LEU A 373 -7.38 -19.22 5.67
C LEU A 373 -7.29 -19.01 4.16
N ASP A 374 -6.80 -17.84 3.75
CA ASP A 374 -6.30 -17.62 2.39
C ASP A 374 -4.81 -18.00 2.38
N PHE A 375 -4.35 -18.77 1.39
CA PHE A 375 -2.95 -19.21 1.34
C PHE A 375 -2.44 -19.39 -0.09
N ALA A 376 -1.12 -19.26 -0.21
CA ALA A 376 -0.37 -19.56 -1.42
C ALA A 376 0.92 -20.27 -1.02
N SER A 377 1.50 -21.03 -1.94
CA SER A 377 2.77 -21.72 -1.73
C SER A 377 3.72 -21.44 -2.89
N ALA A 378 5.01 -21.56 -2.64
CA ALA A 378 6.12 -21.47 -3.57
C ALA A 378 6.81 -22.84 -3.66
N ALA A 379 6.13 -23.84 -4.22
CA ALA A 379 6.55 -25.24 -4.33
C ALA A 379 6.88 -25.89 -2.99
N HIS A 380 6.17 -25.49 -1.93
CA HIS A 380 6.24 -26.09 -0.61
C HIS A 380 5.16 -27.16 -0.41
N MET A 381 5.22 -27.90 0.71
CA MET A 381 4.34 -29.04 0.97
C MET A 381 2.86 -28.65 0.98
N PRO A 382 1.96 -29.56 0.56
CA PRO A 382 0.52 -29.28 0.55
C PRO A 382 0.00 -29.06 1.98
N LEU A 383 -0.98 -28.17 2.11
CA LEU A 383 -1.67 -27.98 3.38
C LEU A 383 -2.46 -29.24 3.72
N LEU A 384 -2.29 -29.78 4.92
CA LEU A 384 -3.15 -30.85 5.43
C LEU A 384 -4.27 -30.25 6.26
N VAL A 385 -5.49 -30.69 6.01
CA VAL A 385 -6.67 -30.22 6.74
C VAL A 385 -7.41 -31.43 7.27
N TYR A 386 -7.36 -31.61 8.59
CA TYR A 386 -8.22 -32.51 9.33
C TYR A 386 -9.59 -31.85 9.53
N ARG A 387 -10.64 -32.59 9.16
CA ARG A 387 -12.03 -32.22 9.36
C ARG A 387 -12.58 -32.95 10.57
N GLY A 388 -12.85 -32.22 11.66
CA GLY A 388 -13.30 -32.82 12.92
C GLY A 388 -14.64 -33.54 12.79
N LYS A 389 -15.56 -32.95 12.01
CA LYS A 389 -16.91 -33.50 11.77
C LYS A 389 -16.90 -34.88 11.11
N ASP A 390 -16.07 -35.05 10.09
CA ASP A 390 -16.05 -36.25 9.26
C ASP A 390 -14.90 -37.20 9.63
N ARG A 391 -14.00 -36.76 10.52
CA ARG A 391 -12.73 -37.42 10.86
C ARG A 391 -11.90 -37.78 9.63
N THR A 392 -11.85 -36.88 8.65
CA THR A 392 -11.08 -37.07 7.41
C THR A 392 -9.94 -36.08 7.32
N VAL A 393 -8.88 -36.44 6.59
CA VAL A 393 -7.77 -35.53 6.28
C VAL A 393 -7.72 -35.30 4.78
N ARG A 394 -7.59 -34.04 4.37
CA ARG A 394 -7.46 -33.65 2.95
C ARG A 394 -6.14 -32.94 2.73
N MET A 395 -5.49 -33.24 1.61
CA MET A 395 -4.33 -32.51 1.13
C MET A 395 -4.75 -31.44 0.14
N ILE A 396 -4.30 -30.20 0.35
CA ILE A 396 -4.63 -29.06 -0.50
C ILE A 396 -3.32 -28.40 -0.94
N GLY A 397 -2.79 -28.84 -2.08
CA GLY A 397 -1.62 -28.23 -2.70
C GLY A 397 -1.98 -27.07 -3.63
N THR A 398 -1.04 -26.19 -3.90
CA THR A 398 -1.10 -25.20 -5.00
C THR A 398 -0.13 -25.62 -6.12
N ARG A 399 -0.27 -25.03 -7.30
CA ARG A 399 0.69 -25.19 -8.41
C ARG A 399 1.57 -23.96 -8.46
N THR A 400 2.90 -24.12 -8.52
CA THR A 400 3.86 -23.02 -8.65
C THR A 400 5.30 -23.56 -8.66
N LYS A 401 6.29 -22.67 -8.69
CA LYS A 401 7.73 -22.96 -8.65
C LYS A 401 8.36 -22.48 -7.32
N PRO A 402 9.54 -22.98 -6.94
CA PRO A 402 10.27 -22.45 -5.79
C PRO A 402 10.81 -21.04 -6.08
N LEU A 403 10.99 -20.26 -5.01
CA LEU A 403 11.49 -18.89 -5.06
C LEU A 403 12.96 -18.84 -5.49
N GLY A 404 13.31 -17.80 -6.24
CA GLY A 404 14.70 -17.48 -6.60
C GLY A 404 15.29 -18.31 -7.73
N LEU A 405 14.54 -19.28 -8.27
CA LEU A 405 15.01 -20.16 -9.35
C LEU A 405 14.51 -19.74 -10.74
N PHE A 406 13.35 -19.09 -10.82
CA PHE A 406 12.70 -18.74 -12.08
C PHE A 406 12.40 -17.24 -12.18
N PRO A 407 12.42 -16.68 -13.40
CA PRO A 407 11.96 -15.32 -13.64
C PRO A 407 10.56 -15.08 -13.12
N ASP A 408 10.30 -13.91 -12.55
CA ASP A 408 8.97 -13.53 -12.06
C ASP A 408 7.84 -13.77 -13.09
N ALA A 409 8.09 -13.48 -14.37
CA ALA A 409 7.12 -13.72 -15.44
C ALA A 409 6.68 -15.19 -15.57
N VAL A 410 7.52 -16.14 -15.14
CA VAL A 410 7.20 -17.57 -15.09
C VAL A 410 6.58 -17.93 -13.73
N PHE A 411 7.18 -17.46 -12.64
CA PHE A 411 6.71 -17.71 -11.28
C PHE A 411 5.26 -17.23 -11.07
N SER A 412 4.99 -15.97 -11.40
CA SER A 412 3.70 -15.32 -11.22
C SER A 412 2.59 -15.90 -12.11
N LYS A 413 2.94 -16.54 -13.22
CA LYS A 413 1.95 -17.15 -14.13
C LYS A 413 1.30 -18.39 -13.52
N ASP A 414 2.09 -19.19 -12.82
CA ASP A 414 1.63 -20.45 -12.24
C ASP A 414 1.12 -20.25 -10.80
N LEU A 415 1.48 -19.14 -10.13
CA LEU A 415 1.14 -18.87 -8.74
C LEU A 415 -0.37 -18.86 -8.50
N GLU A 416 -0.82 -19.77 -7.64
CA GLU A 416 -2.22 -19.96 -7.27
C GLU A 416 -2.44 -19.60 -5.78
N GLU A 417 -3.52 -18.87 -5.51
CA GLU A 417 -4.03 -18.64 -4.15
C GLU A 417 -5.28 -19.48 -3.92
N LYS A 418 -5.36 -20.13 -2.76
CA LYS A 418 -6.49 -20.95 -2.34
C LYS A 418 -7.07 -20.46 -1.03
N ARG A 419 -8.33 -20.83 -0.82
CA ARG A 419 -9.09 -20.51 0.39
C ARG A 419 -9.60 -21.79 1.04
N VAL A 420 -9.47 -21.87 2.36
CA VAL A 420 -10.00 -22.95 3.18
C VAL A 420 -10.73 -22.35 4.38
N ALA A 421 -11.97 -22.79 4.62
CA ALA A 421 -12.66 -22.52 5.87
C ALA A 421 -12.24 -23.55 6.94
N LEU A 422 -11.99 -23.08 8.15
CA LEU A 422 -11.70 -23.85 9.37
C LEU A 422 -12.93 -23.77 10.27
N GLU A 423 -13.61 -24.89 10.44
CA GLU A 423 -14.74 -25.00 11.36
C GLU A 423 -14.23 -25.40 12.76
N PRO A 424 -14.96 -25.09 13.84
CA PRO A 424 -14.61 -25.58 15.17
C PRO A 424 -14.42 -27.11 15.20
N GLY A 425 -13.31 -27.57 15.76
CA GLY A 425 -12.87 -28.97 15.76
C GLY A 425 -11.98 -29.36 14.58
N ASP A 426 -11.78 -28.48 13.59
CA ASP A 426 -10.82 -28.69 12.51
C ASP A 426 -9.40 -28.38 12.96
N LEU A 427 -8.44 -28.98 12.26
CA LEU A 427 -7.01 -28.75 12.46
C LEU A 427 -6.33 -28.67 11.11
N PHE A 428 -5.54 -27.62 10.89
CA PHE A 428 -4.63 -27.58 9.75
C PHE A 428 -3.19 -27.83 10.17
N MET A 429 -2.42 -28.39 9.25
CA MET A 429 -1.00 -28.67 9.44
C MET A 429 -0.21 -28.19 8.23
N GLN A 430 0.92 -27.55 8.50
CA GLN A 430 1.93 -27.25 7.50
C GLN A 430 3.29 -27.76 7.97
N TYR A 431 4.06 -28.31 7.05
CA TYR A 431 5.27 -29.06 7.39
C TYR A 431 6.33 -28.95 6.28
N THR A 432 7.58 -29.27 6.64
CA THR A 432 8.71 -29.38 5.71
C THR A 432 8.92 -30.84 5.30
N ASP A 433 9.62 -31.05 4.18
CA ASP A 433 9.85 -32.38 3.60
C ASP A 433 10.60 -33.33 4.54
N GLY A 434 11.47 -32.80 5.41
CA GLY A 434 12.14 -33.57 6.43
C GLY A 434 11.18 -34.43 7.27
N LEU A 435 9.93 -33.98 7.49
CA LEU A 435 8.93 -34.73 8.24
C LEU A 435 8.50 -36.02 7.54
N ASN A 436 8.06 -35.94 6.28
CA ASN A 436 7.57 -37.11 5.54
C ASN A 436 8.72 -37.94 4.95
N GLU A 437 9.87 -37.34 4.66
CA GLU A 437 11.05 -38.02 4.11
C GLU A 437 11.98 -38.57 5.20
N MET A 438 11.63 -38.41 6.49
CA MET A 438 12.40 -39.00 7.59
C MET A 438 12.50 -40.52 7.43
N LYS A 439 13.72 -41.06 7.50
CA LYS A 439 14.00 -42.49 7.28
C LYS A 439 14.21 -43.25 8.58
N ASN A 440 13.72 -44.50 8.61
CA ASN A 440 14.08 -45.49 9.63
C ASN A 440 15.35 -46.27 9.25
N GLU A 441 15.77 -47.20 10.12
CA GLU A 441 16.92 -48.11 9.91
C GLU A 441 16.81 -48.95 8.62
N SER A 442 15.59 -49.24 8.17
CA SER A 442 15.33 -49.95 6.91
C SER A 442 15.32 -49.03 5.68
N ARG A 443 15.67 -47.74 5.85
CA ARG A 443 15.59 -46.67 4.83
C ARG A 443 14.19 -46.42 4.27
N GLU A 444 13.17 -46.83 5.00
CA GLU A 444 11.79 -46.51 4.68
C GLU A 444 11.46 -45.11 5.18
N GLU A 445 10.80 -44.31 4.35
CA GLU A 445 10.35 -42.96 4.68
C GLU A 445 9.10 -43.01 5.58
N PHE A 446 8.98 -42.04 6.49
CA PHE A 446 7.82 -41.94 7.38
C PHE A 446 6.53 -41.82 6.58
N GLY A 447 6.56 -41.09 5.48
CA GLY A 447 5.49 -41.04 4.49
C GLY A 447 4.31 -40.18 4.92
N ILE A 448 3.61 -39.63 3.93
CA ILE A 448 2.47 -38.75 4.16
C ILE A 448 1.25 -39.51 4.70
N GLU A 449 1.11 -40.78 4.32
CA GLU A 449 0.02 -41.65 4.73
C GLU A 449 0.02 -41.88 6.24
N ARG A 450 1.19 -42.04 6.87
CA ARG A 450 1.31 -42.18 8.33
C ARG A 450 0.94 -40.89 9.04
N ILE A 451 1.39 -39.74 8.52
CA ILE A 451 1.03 -38.42 9.08
C ILE A 451 -0.49 -38.23 9.04
N MET A 452 -1.12 -38.50 7.90
CA MET A 452 -2.57 -38.40 7.75
C MET A 452 -3.31 -39.36 8.67
N GLN A 453 -2.84 -40.61 8.83
CA GLN A 453 -3.46 -41.56 9.75
C GLN A 453 -3.36 -41.09 11.21
N ILE A 454 -2.21 -40.58 11.63
CA ILE A 454 -2.05 -40.01 12.98
C ILE A 454 -2.98 -38.81 13.18
N ALA A 455 -3.17 -37.97 12.16
CA ALA A 455 -4.12 -36.87 12.23
C ALA A 455 -5.58 -37.38 12.37
N VAL A 456 -5.99 -38.44 11.66
CA VAL A 456 -7.32 -39.06 11.84
C VAL A 456 -7.55 -39.56 13.27
N ASP A 457 -6.50 -40.13 13.87
CA ASP A 457 -6.56 -40.75 15.19
C ASP A 457 -6.53 -39.69 16.32
N GLU A 458 -5.69 -38.66 16.17
CA GLU A 458 -5.27 -37.80 17.30
C GLU A 458 -5.68 -36.32 17.15
N ALA A 459 -5.94 -35.80 15.94
CA ALA A 459 -6.15 -34.36 15.75
C ALA A 459 -7.38 -33.78 16.48
N ALA A 460 -8.36 -34.63 16.83
CA ALA A 460 -9.50 -34.24 17.65
C ALA A 460 -9.12 -33.77 19.07
N GLY A 461 -7.92 -34.12 19.55
CA GLY A 461 -7.38 -33.65 20.83
C GLY A 461 -6.77 -32.24 20.80
N GLY A 462 -6.77 -31.56 19.66
CA GLY A 462 -6.15 -30.24 19.49
C GLY A 462 -4.72 -30.29 18.93
N ALA A 463 -4.16 -29.12 18.66
CA ALA A 463 -2.85 -28.96 18.04
C ALA A 463 -1.72 -29.52 18.93
N ARG A 464 -1.75 -29.26 20.24
CA ARG A 464 -0.71 -29.73 21.16
C ARG A 464 -0.72 -31.24 21.33
N HIS A 465 -1.92 -31.81 21.48
CA HIS A 465 -2.09 -33.27 21.57
C HIS A 465 -1.57 -33.95 20.31
N PHE A 466 -1.94 -33.42 19.14
CA PHE A 466 -1.45 -33.91 17.86
C PHE A 466 0.08 -33.85 17.74
N ILE A 467 0.70 -32.69 18.00
CA ILE A 467 2.15 -32.52 17.95
C ILE A 467 2.86 -33.48 18.91
N LYS A 468 2.38 -33.63 20.14
CA LYS A 468 2.93 -34.58 21.11
C LYS A 468 2.91 -36.02 20.59
N HIS A 469 1.81 -36.43 19.96
CA HIS A 469 1.68 -37.79 19.41
C HIS A 469 2.54 -38.01 18.17
N ILE A 470 2.67 -37.00 17.29
CA ILE A 470 3.61 -37.04 16.17
C ILE A 470 5.04 -37.19 16.67
N LYS A 471 5.48 -36.37 17.64
CA LYS A 471 6.84 -36.46 18.23
C LYS A 471 7.15 -37.87 18.73
N ARG A 472 6.23 -38.47 19.47
CA ARG A 472 6.37 -39.85 19.97
C ARG A 472 6.51 -40.84 18.81
N ARG A 473 5.64 -40.77 17.81
CA ARG A 473 5.65 -41.69 16.66
C ARG A 473 6.88 -41.54 15.78
N LEU A 474 7.39 -40.32 15.62
CA LEU A 474 8.66 -40.07 14.93
C LEU A 474 9.84 -40.69 15.68
N SER A 475 9.89 -40.52 17.00
CA SER A 475 10.94 -41.13 17.83
C SER A 475 10.90 -42.66 17.78
N GLU A 476 9.71 -43.26 17.81
CA GLU A 476 9.53 -44.72 17.69
C GLU A 476 9.92 -45.23 16.29
N PHE A 477 9.60 -44.48 15.23
CA PHE A 477 9.90 -44.86 13.85
C PHE A 477 11.38 -44.72 13.49
N LYS A 478 12.03 -43.64 13.94
CA LYS A 478 13.43 -43.33 13.64
C LYS A 478 14.40 -44.38 14.19
N GLY A 479 14.09 -44.97 15.35
CA GLY A 479 14.98 -45.94 15.99
C GLY A 479 16.34 -45.33 16.32
N GLY A 480 17.43 -46.02 15.97
CA GLY A 480 18.80 -45.53 16.15
C GLY A 480 19.32 -44.61 15.04
N GLU A 481 18.55 -44.34 13.98
CA GLU A 481 19.07 -43.59 12.83
C GLU A 481 19.26 -42.11 13.09
N ARG A 482 20.25 -41.51 12.41
CA ARG A 482 20.47 -40.06 12.45
C ARG A 482 19.50 -39.35 11.52
N GLN A 483 19.04 -38.19 11.97
CA GLN A 483 18.19 -37.33 11.15
C GLN A 483 18.99 -36.77 9.98
N SER A 484 18.39 -36.81 8.78
CA SER A 484 19.02 -36.33 7.55
C SER A 484 18.66 -34.89 7.21
N ASP A 485 17.46 -34.42 7.56
CA ASP A 485 16.99 -33.06 7.26
C ASP A 485 16.17 -32.43 8.36
N ASP A 486 16.05 -31.09 8.33
CA ASP A 486 15.34 -30.35 9.37
C ASP A 486 13.86 -30.73 9.41
N LEU A 487 13.31 -30.79 10.63
CA LEU A 487 11.92 -31.14 10.86
C LEU A 487 11.17 -29.91 11.33
N THR A 488 10.21 -29.46 10.52
CA THR A 488 9.24 -28.44 10.94
C THR A 488 7.83 -28.98 10.74
N LEU A 489 7.02 -28.92 11.80
CA LEU A 489 5.60 -29.19 11.75
C LEU A 489 4.87 -28.13 12.59
N LEU A 490 4.03 -27.36 11.92
CA LEU A 490 3.13 -26.39 12.54
C LEU A 490 1.71 -26.94 12.50
N ALA A 491 1.01 -26.90 13.63
CA ALA A 491 -0.40 -27.25 13.73
C ALA A 491 -1.21 -26.10 14.34
N ILE A 492 -2.38 -25.83 13.76
CA ILE A 492 -3.35 -24.87 14.30
C ILE A 492 -4.73 -25.52 14.28
N SER A 493 -5.35 -25.58 15.46
CA SER A 493 -6.69 -26.13 15.67
C SER A 493 -7.67 -25.02 15.97
N ALA A 494 -8.83 -25.04 15.31
CA ALA A 494 -9.99 -24.25 15.70
C ALA A 494 -10.68 -24.98 16.86
N LEU A 495 -10.74 -24.38 18.04
CA LEU A 495 -11.25 -25.04 19.24
C LEU A 495 -12.79 -25.12 19.21
N PRO A 496 -13.39 -26.25 19.61
CA PRO A 496 -14.83 -26.32 19.89
C PRO A 496 -15.24 -25.36 21.02
N GLU A 497 -16.47 -24.85 20.97
CA GLU A 497 -17.03 -24.06 22.07
C GLU A 497 -16.96 -24.84 23.40
N GLY A 498 -16.33 -24.24 24.43
CA GLY A 498 -16.27 -24.79 25.78
C GLY A 498 -15.09 -25.71 26.11
N MET A 499 -14.12 -25.91 25.20
CA MET A 499 -12.89 -26.66 25.50
C MET A 499 -11.93 -25.82 26.37
N GLU A 500 -11.51 -26.37 27.53
CA GLU A 500 -10.55 -25.71 28.42
C GLU A 500 -9.18 -25.54 27.76
N ARG A 501 -8.63 -24.33 27.82
CA ARG A 501 -7.35 -23.97 27.20
C ARG A 501 -6.20 -24.36 28.11
N ALA A 502 -5.22 -25.10 27.60
CA ALA A 502 -3.98 -25.33 28.33
C ALA A 502 -3.12 -24.04 28.33
N PRO A 503 -2.48 -23.69 29.46
CA PRO A 503 -1.63 -22.50 29.55
C PRO A 503 -0.52 -22.52 28.49
N VAL A 504 -0.17 -21.35 27.94
CA VAL A 504 0.91 -21.22 26.94
C VAL A 504 2.24 -21.59 27.60
N GLU A 505 2.78 -22.76 27.26
CA GLU A 505 4.14 -23.13 27.65
C GLU A 505 5.14 -22.37 26.75
N LYS A 506 6.30 -22.02 27.30
CA LYS A 506 7.41 -21.53 26.47
C LYS A 506 7.73 -22.61 25.46
N MET A 507 7.99 -22.20 24.21
CA MET A 507 8.52 -23.10 23.20
C MET A 507 9.85 -23.66 23.71
N GLU A 508 9.89 -24.93 24.09
CA GLU A 508 11.13 -25.66 24.24
C GLU A 508 11.65 -25.92 22.83
N LEU A 509 12.44 -24.98 22.29
CA LEU A 509 13.43 -25.28 21.28
C LEU A 509 14.41 -26.25 21.95
N LEU A 510 14.05 -27.54 21.99
CA LEU A 510 14.76 -28.58 22.73
C LEU A 510 16.25 -28.55 22.37
N ASP A 511 17.07 -28.67 23.40
CA ASP A 511 18.53 -28.87 23.36
C ASP A 511 18.89 -30.05 22.47
N ALA A 512 19.00 -29.82 21.17
CA ALA A 512 19.31 -30.85 20.21
C ALA A 512 20.82 -30.96 20.00
N VAL A 513 21.64 -30.96 21.05
CA VAL A 513 22.92 -31.69 21.02
C VAL A 513 23.42 -32.09 22.42
N VAL A 514 23.02 -33.28 22.88
CA VAL A 514 23.88 -34.06 23.80
C VAL A 514 24.68 -35.00 22.90
N PHE A 515 25.96 -34.71 22.73
CA PHE A 515 26.89 -35.59 22.02
C PHE A 515 27.29 -36.75 22.95
N ASP A 516 27.10 -37.98 22.47
CA ASP A 516 27.90 -39.16 22.85
C ASP A 516 28.78 -39.53 21.65
#